data_AF-A0A1E5VXB7-F1
#
_entry.id   AF-A0A1E5VXB7-F1
#
_cell.length_a   1.000
_cell.length_b   1.000
_cell.length_c   1.000
_cell.angle_alpha   90.00
_cell.angle_beta   90.00
_cell.angle_gamma   90.00
#
_symmetry.space_group_name_H-M   'P 1'
#
loop_
_entity.id
_entity.type
_entity.pdbx_description
1 polymer ?
#
loop_
_entity_poly.entity_id
_entity_poly.type
_entity_poly.pdbx_seq_one_letter_code
_entity_poly.pdbx_strand_id
1 'polypeptide(L)'
;MAADRRFKIFAAADGFGQPLKDAVVAHLRAHPAVAEVVDLGVDKYYAAAAAVARQVSSPDSVPDAPEVRGVVVCGTGAGVCIFANKYPRVYATHCASPADAVNTRSINACNVLALSGMATPPDAAAAIADAWLATPFRAPCPASGDAPWPEDIQRFFDAAPDEMATIPEAEAAPDSACAICCLRNRMEFEPVGIMPGGEMRIVREGPTSAYVRFKAGSVEPAHHHTFGHDLVVIKGKKKVWNLTKKESYDLVDGDFLFTPAGDVHRVKYFEDTEFFIRWDGHWDIFLDEDLNTAHSAIEAELGAARNSK
;
A
#
# COMPACT_ATOMS: atom_id res chain seq x y z
N MET A 1 17.55 40.54 14.69
CA MET A 1 16.96 40.14 13.40
C MET A 1 16.92 38.63 13.37
N ALA A 2 15.74 38.03 13.56
CA ALA A 2 15.54 36.58 13.71
C ALA A 2 15.26 35.87 12.37
N ALA A 3 15.69 36.45 11.24
CA ALA A 3 15.10 36.21 9.92
C ALA A 3 15.80 35.14 9.06
N ASP A 4 16.71 34.31 9.59
CA ASP A 4 17.39 33.26 8.78
C ASP A 4 17.50 31.90 9.51
N ARG A 5 16.63 31.63 10.49
CA ARG A 5 16.59 30.32 11.17
C ARG A 5 15.86 29.31 10.27
N ARG A 6 16.57 28.79 9.29
CA ARG A 6 16.06 27.97 8.19
C ARG A 6 15.81 26.51 8.54
N PHE A 7 16.39 25.95 9.60
CA PHE A 7 16.39 24.51 9.83
C PHE A 7 15.71 24.06 11.12
N LYS A 8 14.90 23.02 11.01
CA LYS A 8 14.43 22.20 12.14
C LYS A 8 15.07 20.82 12.05
N ILE A 9 15.81 20.42 13.08
CA ILE A 9 16.63 19.22 13.03
C ILE A 9 16.17 18.20 14.08
N PHE A 10 15.96 16.97 13.65
CA PHE A 10 15.72 15.84 14.55
C PHE A 10 16.99 15.02 14.73
N ALA A 11 17.34 14.71 15.96
CA ALA A 11 18.55 13.94 16.28
C ALA A 11 18.22 12.70 17.09
N ALA A 12 18.87 11.58 16.80
CA ALA A 12 18.79 10.37 17.61
C ALA A 12 20.07 9.53 17.51
N ALA A 13 20.31 8.66 18.48
CA ALA A 13 21.47 7.77 18.45
C ALA A 13 21.19 6.38 19.02
N ASP A 14 22.13 5.46 18.80
CA ASP A 14 22.30 4.32 19.70
C ASP A 14 23.26 4.63 20.86
N GLY A 15 23.42 3.66 21.76
CA GLY A 15 24.29 3.83 22.92
C GLY A 15 25.75 4.11 22.55
N PHE A 16 26.25 3.60 21.43
CA PHE A 16 27.60 3.89 20.95
C PHE A 16 27.71 5.30 20.34
N GLY A 17 26.64 5.79 19.72
CA GLY A 17 26.57 7.11 19.11
C GLY A 17 26.20 8.25 20.07
N GLN A 18 25.67 7.94 21.26
CA GLN A 18 25.12 8.93 22.18
C GLN A 18 26.11 10.08 22.49
N PRO A 19 27.37 9.84 22.90
CA PRO A 19 28.27 10.94 23.26
C PRO A 19 28.51 11.92 22.10
N LEU A 20 28.65 11.40 20.87
CA LEU A 20 28.85 12.24 19.69
C LEU A 20 27.56 12.96 19.30
N LYS A 21 26.40 12.29 19.38
CA LYS A 21 25.09 12.92 19.13
C LYS A 21 24.85 14.10 20.07
N ASP A 22 25.16 13.95 21.36
CA ASP A 22 24.98 15.01 22.35
C ASP A 22 25.87 16.24 22.03
N ALA A 23 27.11 16.00 21.61
CA ALA A 23 28.01 17.07 21.15
C ALA A 23 27.51 17.78 19.89
N VAL A 24 27.03 17.03 18.89
CA VAL A 24 26.47 17.59 17.65
C VAL A 24 25.18 18.36 17.93
N VAL A 25 24.30 17.85 18.80
CA VAL A 25 23.07 18.55 19.21
C VAL A 25 23.40 19.88 19.91
N ALA A 26 24.41 19.90 20.78
CA ALA A 26 24.86 21.14 21.42
C ALA A 26 25.37 22.16 20.39
N HIS A 27 26.19 21.72 19.43
CA HIS A 27 26.68 22.55 18.34
C HIS A 27 25.55 23.12 17.48
N LEU A 28 24.63 22.27 17.03
CA LEU A 28 23.49 22.66 16.19
C LEU A 28 22.55 23.64 16.88
N ARG A 29 22.33 23.50 18.20
CA ARG A 29 21.51 24.45 18.98
C ARG A 29 22.13 25.85 19.06
N ALA A 30 23.46 25.95 19.00
CA ALA A 30 24.17 27.21 18.98
C ALA A 30 24.29 27.82 17.57
N HIS A 31 24.03 27.03 16.52
CA HIS A 31 24.22 27.47 15.13
C HIS A 31 23.13 28.47 14.69
N PRO A 32 23.49 29.61 14.09
CA PRO A 32 22.55 30.71 13.80
C PRO A 32 21.46 30.36 12.78
N ALA A 33 21.73 29.42 11.86
CA ALA A 33 20.76 28.97 10.86
C ALA A 33 19.73 27.95 11.39
N VAL A 34 19.89 27.46 12.63
CA VAL A 34 19.03 26.42 13.20
C VAL A 34 17.97 27.06 14.09
N ALA A 35 16.71 26.80 13.77
CA ALA A 35 15.55 27.25 14.53
C ALA A 35 15.33 26.37 15.77
N GLU A 36 15.39 25.05 15.58
CA GLU A 36 15.05 24.07 16.60
C GLU A 36 15.85 22.78 16.39
N VAL A 37 16.27 22.16 17.50
CA VAL A 37 16.83 20.80 17.52
C VAL A 37 16.04 19.94 18.50
N VAL A 38 15.33 18.95 17.97
CA VAL A 38 14.56 17.97 18.71
C VAL A 38 15.41 16.71 18.89
N ASP A 39 15.87 16.47 20.11
CA ASP A 39 16.60 15.25 20.47
C ASP A 39 15.58 14.16 20.85
N LEU A 40 15.47 13.15 19.99
CA LEU A 40 14.58 11.99 20.15
C LEU A 40 15.19 10.91 21.05
N GLY A 41 16.39 11.14 21.58
CA GLY A 41 17.02 10.31 22.59
C GLY A 41 17.86 9.17 22.01
N VAL A 42 17.93 8.09 22.78
CA VAL A 42 18.82 6.96 22.55
C VAL A 42 18.03 5.67 22.56
N ASP A 43 18.18 4.85 21.53
CA ASP A 43 17.54 3.54 21.40
C ASP A 43 18.42 2.61 20.53
N LYS A 44 17.95 1.42 20.17
CA LYS A 44 18.58 0.58 19.17
C LYS A 44 18.75 1.36 17.87
N TYR A 45 19.87 1.16 17.16
CA TYR A 45 20.23 1.95 15.98
C TYR A 45 19.09 2.07 14.96
N TYR A 46 18.34 0.99 14.71
CA TYR A 46 17.22 1.01 13.78
C TYR A 46 16.00 1.77 14.30
N ALA A 47 15.73 1.75 15.61
CA ALA A 47 14.63 2.48 16.22
C ALA A 47 14.91 3.98 16.26
N ALA A 48 16.14 4.36 16.61
CA ALA A 48 16.63 5.74 16.55
C ALA A 48 16.56 6.31 15.13
N ALA A 49 17.06 5.56 14.14
CA ALA A 49 16.99 5.95 12.73
C ALA A 49 15.54 6.07 12.25
N ALA A 50 14.66 5.12 12.61
CA ALA A 50 13.23 5.19 12.34
C ALA A 50 12.57 6.47 12.87
N ALA A 51 12.89 6.85 14.10
CA ALA A 51 12.29 7.99 14.76
C ALA A 51 12.62 9.30 14.03
N VAL A 52 13.89 9.50 13.64
CA VAL A 52 14.31 10.65 12.84
C VAL A 52 13.72 10.60 11.44
N ALA A 53 13.82 9.44 10.77
CA ALA A 53 13.38 9.27 9.40
C ALA A 53 11.88 9.56 9.21
N ARG A 54 11.01 9.17 10.17
CA ARG A 54 9.58 9.50 10.14
C ARG A 54 9.32 11.01 10.08
N GLN A 55 10.07 11.79 10.84
CA GLN A 55 9.91 13.24 10.89
C GLN A 55 10.38 13.90 9.59
N VAL A 56 11.46 13.37 8.99
CA VAL A 56 12.01 13.89 7.73
C VAL A 56 11.20 13.44 6.51
N SER A 57 10.56 12.26 6.55
CA SER A 57 9.81 11.69 5.42
C SER A 57 8.51 12.42 5.07
N SER A 58 7.92 13.13 6.04
CA SER A 58 6.65 13.81 5.89
C SER A 58 6.67 15.14 6.66
N PRO A 59 7.48 16.12 6.20
CA PRO A 59 7.51 17.41 6.86
C PRO A 59 6.16 18.12 6.69
N ASP A 60 5.70 18.79 7.74
CA ASP A 60 4.50 19.63 7.65
C ASP A 60 4.68 20.68 6.55
N SER A 61 3.80 20.67 5.55
CA SER A 61 3.83 21.59 4.41
C SER A 61 3.13 22.91 4.75
N VAL A 62 3.73 23.68 5.66
CA VAL A 62 3.28 25.04 5.97
C VAL A 62 4.17 26.05 5.22
N PRO A 63 3.60 27.06 4.54
CA PRO A 63 4.39 28.15 3.97
C PRO A 63 5.31 28.78 5.02
N ASP A 64 6.56 29.08 4.64
CA ASP A 64 7.60 29.63 5.52
C ASP A 64 8.06 28.72 6.68
N ALA A 65 7.67 27.44 6.69
CA ALA A 65 8.19 26.47 7.65
C ALA A 65 9.70 26.24 7.45
N PRO A 66 10.47 26.04 8.55
CA PRO A 66 11.88 25.68 8.45
C PRO A 66 12.04 24.33 7.75
N GLU A 67 13.07 24.19 6.93
CA GLU A 67 13.45 22.94 6.27
C GLU A 67 13.75 21.88 7.35
N VAL A 68 13.06 20.75 7.27
CA VAL A 68 13.22 19.63 8.20
C VAL A 68 14.37 18.74 7.74
N ARG A 69 15.32 18.48 8.65
CA ARG A 69 16.44 17.56 8.42
C ARG A 69 16.69 16.66 9.62
N GLY A 70 17.51 15.63 9.43
CA GLY A 70 17.86 14.65 10.46
C GLY A 70 19.36 14.52 10.72
N VAL A 71 19.72 14.14 11.95
CA VAL A 71 21.04 13.64 12.33
C VAL A 71 20.86 12.31 13.04
N VAL A 72 21.59 11.28 12.61
CA VAL A 72 21.57 9.97 13.24
C VAL A 72 22.99 9.51 13.54
N VAL A 73 23.20 8.91 14.70
CA VAL A 73 24.54 8.47 15.11
C VAL A 73 24.49 7.05 15.65
N CYS A 74 25.38 6.19 15.18
CA CYS A 74 25.66 4.91 15.83
C CYS A 74 27.15 4.63 15.84
N GLY A 75 27.58 3.46 16.32
CA GLY A 75 28.99 3.08 16.39
C GLY A 75 29.77 3.38 15.10
N THR A 76 29.31 2.91 13.94
CA THR A 76 29.96 3.13 12.63
C THR A 76 29.25 4.13 11.73
N GLY A 77 28.06 4.62 12.12
CA GLY A 77 27.17 5.43 11.27
C GLY A 77 26.45 4.66 10.15
N ALA A 78 26.96 3.49 9.73
CA ALA A 78 26.39 2.74 8.60
C ALA A 78 24.99 2.17 8.90
N GLY A 79 24.78 1.59 10.08
CA GLY A 79 23.51 0.93 10.41
C GLY A 79 22.32 1.91 10.47
N VAL A 80 22.53 3.08 11.07
CA VAL A 80 21.51 4.14 11.11
C VAL A 80 21.25 4.72 9.72
N CYS A 81 22.30 4.88 8.89
CA CYS A 81 22.19 5.36 7.51
C CYS A 81 21.33 4.41 6.66
N ILE A 82 21.63 3.11 6.68
CA ILE A 82 20.88 2.09 5.93
C ILE A 82 19.41 2.08 6.38
N PHE A 83 19.17 2.15 7.69
CA PHE A 83 17.81 2.04 8.19
C PHE A 83 16.98 3.31 7.93
N ALA A 84 17.58 4.51 8.02
CA ALA A 84 16.89 5.76 7.73
C ALA A 84 16.38 5.82 6.29
N ASN A 85 17.19 5.35 5.32
CA ASN A 85 16.82 5.29 3.89
C ASN A 85 15.66 4.32 3.56
N LYS A 86 15.15 3.54 4.54
CA LYS A 86 13.94 2.72 4.33
C LYS A 86 12.66 3.55 4.30
N TYR A 87 12.72 4.81 4.73
CA TYR A 87 11.58 5.70 4.76
C TYR A 87 11.51 6.51 3.47
N PRO A 88 10.32 6.73 2.92
CA PRO A 88 10.15 7.50 1.70
C PRO A 88 10.70 8.91 1.88
N ARG A 89 11.29 9.48 0.81
CA ARG A 89 11.84 10.85 0.79
C ARG A 89 12.99 11.11 1.80
N VAL A 90 13.55 10.06 2.41
CA VAL A 90 14.75 10.15 3.25
C VAL A 90 15.97 9.77 2.42
N TYR A 91 16.90 10.71 2.29
CA TYR A 91 18.18 10.55 1.63
C TYR A 91 19.27 10.70 2.68
N ALA A 92 19.53 9.60 3.39
CA ALA A 92 20.54 9.58 4.44
C ALA A 92 21.91 9.19 3.87
N THR A 93 22.97 9.91 4.26
CA THR A 93 24.35 9.55 3.91
C THR A 93 25.25 9.52 5.14
N HIS A 94 26.17 8.56 5.15
CA HIS A 94 27.25 8.55 6.12
C HIS A 94 28.37 9.48 5.64
N CYS A 95 28.70 10.49 6.43
CA CYS A 95 29.78 11.43 6.12
C CYS A 95 30.93 11.27 7.12
N ALA A 96 32.15 11.10 6.61
CA ALA A 96 33.35 10.98 7.43
C ALA A 96 34.16 12.30 7.45
N SER A 97 33.88 13.22 6.52
CA SER A 97 34.57 14.49 6.36
C SER A 97 33.63 15.62 5.91
N PRO A 98 34.01 16.90 6.09
CA PRO A 98 33.24 18.03 5.55
C PRO A 98 33.08 17.95 4.03
N ALA A 99 34.08 17.44 3.31
CA ALA A 99 34.01 17.24 1.85
C ALA A 99 32.89 16.25 1.47
N ASP A 100 32.70 15.17 2.24
CA ASP A 100 31.58 14.24 2.04
C ASP A 100 30.24 14.92 2.27
N ALA A 101 30.14 15.76 3.31
CA ALA A 101 28.92 16.53 3.58
C ALA A 101 28.57 17.47 2.43
N VAL A 102 29.55 18.21 1.89
CA VAL A 102 29.33 19.09 0.72
C VAL A 102 28.90 18.28 -0.49
N ASN A 103 29.62 17.20 -0.83
CA ASN A 103 29.30 16.36 -1.98
C ASN A 103 27.90 15.74 -1.87
N THR A 104 27.56 15.15 -0.72
CA THR A 104 26.28 14.46 -0.54
C THR A 104 25.09 15.43 -0.46
N ARG A 105 25.27 16.65 0.05
CA ARG A 105 24.26 17.70 -0.07
C ARG A 105 24.05 18.14 -1.50
N SER A 106 25.13 18.37 -2.23
CA SER A 106 25.08 18.86 -3.62
C SER A 106 24.48 17.81 -4.57
N ILE A 107 24.89 16.54 -4.42
CA ILE A 107 24.59 15.49 -5.39
C ILE A 107 23.34 14.69 -4.99
N ASN A 108 23.19 14.37 -3.70
CA ASN A 108 22.17 13.43 -3.23
C ASN A 108 21.03 14.12 -2.47
N ALA A 109 21.04 15.45 -2.38
CA ALA A 109 20.11 16.21 -1.55
C ALA A 109 20.03 15.69 -0.10
N CYS A 110 21.15 15.19 0.45
CA CYS A 110 21.18 14.41 1.69
C CYS A 110 20.47 15.11 2.86
N ASN A 111 19.25 14.70 3.21
CA ASN A 111 18.45 15.33 4.26
C ASN A 111 18.56 14.66 5.64
N VAL A 112 19.32 13.57 5.74
CA VAL A 112 19.68 12.94 7.02
C VAL A 112 21.18 12.64 7.10
N LEU A 113 21.90 13.34 7.98
CA LEU A 113 23.32 13.14 8.20
C LEU A 113 23.57 11.96 9.15
N ALA A 114 24.31 10.95 8.71
CA ALA A 114 24.71 9.83 9.55
C ALA A 114 26.19 9.91 9.96
N LEU A 115 26.48 9.80 11.26
CA LEU A 115 27.83 9.95 11.81
C LEU A 115 28.28 8.71 12.60
N SER A 116 29.60 8.52 12.71
CA SER A 116 30.23 7.40 13.40
C SER A 116 30.68 7.82 14.80
N GLY A 117 30.01 7.33 15.84
CA GLY A 117 30.37 7.58 17.23
C GLY A 117 31.75 7.03 17.62
N MET A 118 32.26 6.01 16.92
CA MET A 118 33.56 5.39 17.21
C MET A 118 34.72 6.02 16.44
N ALA A 119 34.45 6.64 15.28
CA ALA A 119 35.51 7.11 14.38
C ALA A 119 35.54 8.63 14.19
N THR A 120 34.46 9.36 14.49
CA THR A 120 34.36 10.79 14.24
C THR A 120 34.54 11.58 15.55
N PRO A 121 35.60 12.38 15.69
CA PRO A 121 35.76 13.31 16.81
C PRO A 121 34.67 14.40 16.85
N PRO A 122 34.31 14.95 18.03
CA PRO A 122 33.27 15.97 18.15
C PRO A 122 33.48 17.24 17.33
N ASP A 123 34.72 17.74 17.26
CA ASP A 123 35.10 18.91 16.46
C ASP A 123 34.98 18.64 14.94
N ALA A 124 35.39 17.45 14.51
CA ALA A 124 35.19 16.99 13.13
C ALA A 124 33.69 16.86 12.81
N ALA A 125 32.89 16.30 13.71
CA ALA A 125 31.44 16.17 13.53
C ALA A 125 30.74 17.53 13.45
N ALA A 126 31.18 18.52 14.22
CA ALA A 126 30.71 19.90 14.12
C ALA A 126 31.02 20.50 12.73
N ALA A 127 32.25 20.35 12.25
CA ALA A 127 32.64 20.82 10.92
C ALA A 127 31.86 20.13 9.78
N ILE A 128 31.58 18.83 9.92
CA ILE A 128 30.73 18.07 8.98
C ILE A 128 29.30 18.63 8.99
N ALA A 129 28.73 18.86 10.17
CA ALA A 129 27.38 19.41 10.32
C ALA A 129 27.28 20.82 9.73
N ASP A 130 28.29 21.67 9.93
CA ASP A 130 28.33 23.02 9.36
C ASP A 130 28.37 22.99 7.83
N ALA A 131 29.24 22.16 7.24
CA ALA A 131 29.30 21.98 5.79
C ALA A 131 27.95 21.47 5.24
N TRP A 132 27.33 20.50 5.92
CA TRP A 132 26.04 19.94 5.53
C TRP A 132 24.90 20.96 5.60
N LEU A 133 24.88 21.86 6.59
CA LEU A 133 23.90 22.95 6.67
C LEU A 133 24.14 24.04 5.62
N ALA A 134 25.41 24.35 5.35
CA ALA A 134 25.79 25.43 4.46
C ALA A 134 25.57 25.10 2.97
N THR A 135 25.66 23.83 2.58
CA THR A 135 25.62 23.42 1.16
C THR A 135 24.18 23.20 0.65
N PRO A 136 23.73 23.98 -0.36
CA PRO A 136 22.48 23.72 -1.08
C PRO A 136 22.59 22.51 -2.00
N PHE A 137 21.44 21.94 -2.37
CA PHE A 137 21.39 20.95 -3.46
C PHE A 137 21.89 21.58 -4.76
N ARG A 138 22.66 20.82 -5.56
CA ARG A 138 23.26 21.21 -6.86
C ARG A 138 24.28 22.34 -6.80
N ALA A 139 24.75 22.71 -5.63
CA ALA A 139 25.83 23.69 -5.52
C ALA A 139 27.14 23.10 -6.09
N PRO A 140 28.07 23.93 -6.60
CA PRO A 140 29.43 23.48 -6.86
C PRO A 140 30.03 22.79 -5.63
N CYS A 141 30.74 21.68 -5.84
CA CYS A 141 31.30 20.87 -4.76
C CYS A 141 32.62 20.22 -5.18
N PRO A 142 33.37 19.59 -4.25
CA PRO A 142 34.65 18.95 -4.58
C PRO A 142 34.55 17.95 -5.74
N ALA A 143 33.45 17.19 -5.82
CA ALA A 143 33.22 16.24 -6.92
C ALA A 143 33.03 16.90 -8.30
N SER A 144 32.60 18.17 -8.36
CA SER A 144 32.53 18.95 -9.61
C SER A 144 33.80 19.77 -9.86
N GLY A 145 34.86 19.58 -9.06
CA GLY A 145 36.05 20.44 -9.07
C GLY A 145 35.73 21.88 -8.65
N ASP A 146 34.72 22.03 -7.78
CA ASP A 146 34.19 23.32 -7.31
C ASP A 146 33.66 24.24 -8.42
N ALA A 147 33.35 23.67 -9.60
CA ALA A 147 32.74 24.35 -10.72
C ALA A 147 31.22 24.09 -10.80
N PRO A 148 30.44 24.96 -11.47
CA PRO A 148 29.04 24.68 -11.78
C PRO A 148 28.87 23.36 -12.54
N TRP A 149 27.79 22.64 -12.25
CA TRP A 149 27.47 21.41 -12.95
C TRP A 149 27.20 21.66 -14.44
N PRO A 150 27.72 20.81 -15.34
CA PRO A 150 27.35 20.79 -16.76
C PRO A 150 25.84 20.71 -16.98
N GLU A 151 25.35 21.19 -18.12
CA GLU A 151 23.91 21.29 -18.40
C GLU A 151 23.19 19.94 -18.36
N ASP A 152 23.83 18.87 -18.85
CA ASP A 152 23.30 17.51 -18.80
C ASP A 152 23.11 17.01 -17.36
N ILE A 153 24.05 17.34 -16.47
CA ILE A 153 23.97 17.00 -15.04
C ILE A 153 22.93 17.87 -14.31
N GLN A 154 22.80 19.15 -14.69
CA GLN A 154 21.73 20.01 -14.17
C GLN A 154 20.35 19.45 -14.50
N ARG A 155 20.14 19.00 -15.74
CA ARG A 155 18.90 18.33 -16.17
C ARG A 155 18.64 17.05 -15.40
N PHE A 156 19.67 16.25 -15.13
CA PHE A 156 19.56 15.08 -14.25
C PHE A 156 19.07 15.51 -12.85
N PHE A 157 19.68 16.53 -12.26
CA PHE A 157 19.25 17.00 -10.95
C PHE A 157 17.83 17.59 -10.96
N ASP A 158 17.36 18.17 -12.06
CA ASP A 158 15.98 18.68 -12.21
C ASP A 158 14.95 17.57 -12.01
N ALA A 159 15.19 16.39 -12.59
CA ALA A 159 14.30 15.24 -12.48
C ALA A 159 14.53 14.40 -11.21
N ALA A 160 15.77 14.37 -10.70
CA ALA A 160 16.17 13.42 -9.66
C ALA A 160 15.31 13.45 -8.37
N PRO A 161 14.90 14.59 -7.78
CA PRO A 161 14.10 14.58 -6.56
C PRO A 161 12.76 13.86 -6.71
N ASP A 162 12.11 14.03 -7.87
CA ASP A 162 10.83 13.40 -8.17
C ASP A 162 11.03 11.90 -8.46
N GLU A 163 12.03 11.55 -9.28
CA GLU A 163 12.37 10.15 -9.56
C GLU A 163 12.83 9.39 -8.30
N MET A 164 13.69 9.99 -7.47
CA MET A 164 14.16 9.36 -6.24
C MET A 164 13.04 9.17 -5.21
N ALA A 165 12.04 10.05 -5.20
CA ALA A 165 10.87 9.90 -4.34
C ALA A 165 9.96 8.73 -4.77
N THR A 166 10.01 8.30 -6.04
CA THR A 166 9.23 7.18 -6.58
C THR A 166 9.98 5.84 -6.57
N ILE A 167 11.28 5.80 -6.23
CA ILE A 167 12.07 4.55 -6.07
C ILE A 167 11.42 3.49 -5.12
N PRO A 168 10.51 3.81 -4.17
CA PRO A 168 9.75 2.81 -3.43
C PRO A 168 8.34 2.53 -3.98
N GLU A 169 7.84 3.29 -4.95
CA GLU A 169 6.61 2.97 -5.67
C GLU A 169 6.92 1.80 -6.62
N ALA A 170 6.98 0.60 -6.05
CA ALA A 170 6.52 -0.56 -6.79
C ALA A 170 5.22 -0.12 -7.48
N GLU A 171 5.12 -0.29 -8.81
CA GLU A 171 3.86 -0.17 -9.55
C GLU A 171 2.76 -0.57 -8.59
N ALA A 172 1.90 0.38 -8.19
CA ALA A 172 1.02 0.24 -7.03
C ALA A 172 0.60 -1.23 -6.92
N ALA A 173 1.19 -1.96 -5.95
CA ALA A 173 0.87 -3.38 -5.84
C ALA A 173 -0.64 -3.39 -5.73
N PRO A 174 -1.37 -3.96 -6.70
CA PRO A 174 -2.77 -3.62 -6.93
C PRO A 174 -3.45 -3.77 -5.59
N ASP A 175 -4.00 -2.65 -5.10
CA ASP A 175 -4.47 -2.43 -3.73
C ASP A 175 -4.81 -3.77 -3.07
N SER A 176 -4.06 -4.16 -2.04
CA SER A 176 -4.43 -5.31 -1.21
C SER A 176 -4.92 -6.51 -2.02
N ALA A 177 -4.05 -7.18 -2.79
CA ALA A 177 -4.47 -8.33 -3.57
C ALA A 177 -5.24 -9.32 -2.67
N CYS A 178 -6.57 -9.35 -2.82
CA CYS A 178 -7.44 -10.13 -1.95
C CYS A 178 -6.98 -11.58 -2.02
N ALA A 179 -6.56 -12.15 -0.89
CA ALA A 179 -5.98 -13.49 -0.86
C ALA A 179 -6.90 -14.54 -1.49
N ILE A 180 -8.22 -14.34 -1.33
CA ILE A 180 -9.25 -15.14 -1.99
C ILE A 180 -9.21 -14.94 -3.51
N CYS A 181 -9.16 -13.71 -4.01
CA CYS A 181 -9.02 -13.42 -5.44
C CYS A 181 -7.73 -14.02 -6.02
N CYS A 182 -6.61 -13.97 -5.30
CA CYS A 182 -5.34 -14.56 -5.75
C CYS A 182 -5.40 -16.07 -5.91
N LEU A 183 -5.99 -16.77 -4.93
CA LEU A 183 -6.22 -18.22 -5.01
C LEU A 183 -7.18 -18.56 -6.15
N ARG A 184 -8.22 -17.74 -6.33
CA ARG A 184 -9.25 -17.90 -7.35
C ARG A 184 -8.77 -17.68 -8.77
N ASN A 185 -7.87 -16.73 -9.00
CA ASN A 185 -7.40 -16.39 -10.35
C ASN A 185 -6.64 -17.54 -11.04
N ARG A 186 -6.23 -18.58 -10.29
CA ARG A 186 -5.55 -19.77 -10.83
C ARG A 186 -6.45 -21.00 -10.91
N MET A 187 -7.74 -20.86 -10.60
CA MET A 187 -8.67 -21.98 -10.68
C MET A 187 -9.14 -22.22 -12.12
N GLU A 188 -9.12 -23.48 -12.53
CA GLU A 188 -9.79 -23.96 -13.73
C GLU A 188 -11.22 -24.38 -13.35
N PHE A 189 -12.19 -24.00 -14.19
CA PHE A 189 -13.61 -24.28 -13.99
C PHE A 189 -14.08 -25.32 -14.99
N GLU A 190 -14.99 -26.18 -14.55
CA GLU A 190 -15.61 -27.20 -15.37
C GLU A 190 -17.07 -26.84 -15.66
N PRO A 191 -17.56 -26.98 -16.89
CA PRO A 191 -18.96 -26.70 -17.22
C PRO A 191 -19.93 -27.52 -16.37
N VAL A 192 -20.99 -26.88 -15.89
CA VAL A 192 -22.10 -27.54 -15.19
C VAL A 192 -23.07 -28.04 -16.25
N GLY A 193 -22.97 -29.31 -16.65
CA GLY A 193 -23.70 -29.83 -17.82
C GLY A 193 -25.22 -29.66 -17.78
N ILE A 194 -25.82 -29.62 -16.58
CA ILE A 194 -27.26 -29.44 -16.36
C ILE A 194 -27.71 -27.96 -16.32
N MET A 195 -26.77 -27.02 -16.26
CA MET A 195 -27.04 -25.59 -16.17
C MET A 195 -26.28 -24.81 -17.26
N PRO A 196 -26.93 -24.53 -18.40
CA PRO A 196 -26.29 -23.83 -19.52
C PRO A 196 -25.68 -22.48 -19.12
N GLY A 197 -24.41 -22.29 -19.49
CA GLY A 197 -23.65 -21.08 -19.16
C GLY A 197 -23.11 -21.04 -17.73
N GLY A 198 -23.34 -22.09 -16.93
CA GLY A 198 -22.75 -22.32 -15.62
C GLY A 198 -21.45 -23.12 -15.70
N GLU A 199 -20.46 -22.73 -14.92
CA GLU A 199 -19.22 -23.48 -14.69
C GLU A 199 -18.89 -23.50 -13.19
N MET A 200 -18.27 -24.57 -12.70
CA MET A 200 -17.95 -24.72 -11.29
C MET A 200 -16.56 -25.29 -11.04
N ARG A 201 -16.02 -24.97 -9.87
CA ARG A 201 -14.81 -25.59 -9.32
C ARG A 201 -15.06 -25.97 -7.87
N ILE A 202 -15.10 -27.27 -7.60
CA ILE A 202 -15.14 -27.80 -6.22
C ILE A 202 -13.81 -27.49 -5.55
N VAL A 203 -13.86 -26.88 -4.36
CA VAL A 203 -12.68 -26.58 -3.54
C VAL A 203 -12.58 -27.48 -2.31
N ARG A 204 -13.67 -28.13 -1.92
CA ARG A 204 -13.74 -29.09 -0.81
C ARG A 204 -14.96 -29.99 -0.99
N GLU A 205 -14.85 -31.29 -0.64
CA GLU A 205 -15.92 -32.29 -0.80
C GLU A 205 -16.74 -32.60 0.48
N GLY A 206 -16.47 -31.96 1.63
CA GLY A 206 -17.17 -32.29 2.87
C GLY A 206 -16.87 -31.38 4.08
N PRO A 207 -17.82 -30.51 4.51
CA PRO A 207 -18.97 -30.06 3.72
C PRO A 207 -18.52 -29.48 2.38
N THR A 208 -19.32 -29.70 1.36
CA THR A 208 -18.93 -29.42 -0.02
C THR A 208 -18.98 -27.92 -0.26
N SER A 209 -17.98 -27.40 -0.96
CA SER A 209 -17.98 -26.01 -1.37
C SER A 209 -17.34 -25.83 -2.73
N ALA A 210 -17.84 -24.86 -3.47
CA ALA A 210 -17.41 -24.57 -4.82
C ALA A 210 -17.43 -23.07 -5.11
N TYR A 211 -16.61 -22.66 -6.06
CA TYR A 211 -16.86 -21.43 -6.81
C TYR A 211 -17.72 -21.79 -8.02
N VAL A 212 -18.75 -21.00 -8.26
CA VAL A 212 -19.64 -21.16 -9.40
C VAL A 212 -19.71 -19.84 -10.15
N ARG A 213 -19.69 -19.92 -11.48
CA ARG A 213 -19.79 -18.78 -12.38
C ARG A 213 -20.90 -19.01 -13.38
N PHE A 214 -21.62 -17.94 -13.68
CA PHE A 214 -22.60 -17.89 -14.74
C PHE A 214 -22.36 -16.68 -15.63
N LYS A 215 -22.57 -16.86 -16.93
CA LYS A 215 -22.53 -15.77 -17.90
C LYS A 215 -23.73 -14.85 -17.76
N ALA A 216 -23.53 -13.57 -18.06
CA ALA A 216 -24.62 -12.60 -18.14
C ALA A 216 -25.74 -13.11 -19.06
N GLY A 217 -26.98 -13.05 -18.59
CA GLY A 217 -28.16 -13.52 -19.30
C GLY A 217 -28.53 -14.99 -19.03
N SER A 218 -27.66 -15.77 -18.39
CA SER A 218 -28.00 -17.14 -17.97
C SER A 218 -29.20 -17.16 -17.01
N VAL A 219 -29.94 -18.27 -17.06
CA VAL A 219 -31.09 -18.54 -16.22
C VAL A 219 -30.94 -19.93 -15.65
N GLU A 220 -31.16 -20.05 -14.35
CA GLU A 220 -31.42 -21.34 -13.71
C GLU A 220 -32.94 -21.49 -13.61
N PRO A 221 -33.54 -22.51 -14.26
CA PRO A 221 -34.95 -22.84 -14.09
C PRO A 221 -35.30 -23.07 -12.63
N ALA A 222 -36.57 -22.98 -12.27
CA ALA A 222 -37.05 -23.41 -10.97
C ALA A 222 -36.52 -24.81 -10.63
N HIS A 223 -35.85 -24.91 -9.48
CA HIS A 223 -35.26 -26.14 -9.00
C HIS A 223 -35.16 -26.15 -7.48
N HIS A 224 -34.93 -27.32 -6.92
CA HIS A 224 -34.61 -27.50 -5.51
C HIS A 224 -33.43 -28.47 -5.31
N HIS A 225 -32.93 -28.49 -4.07
CA HIS A 225 -31.83 -29.34 -3.62
C HIS A 225 -32.26 -30.14 -2.38
N THR A 226 -31.67 -31.31 -2.16
CA THR A 226 -31.91 -32.08 -0.92
C THR A 226 -31.33 -31.38 0.29
N PHE A 227 -30.19 -30.69 0.12
CA PHE A 227 -29.51 -29.98 1.19
C PHE A 227 -29.67 -28.47 1.02
N GLY A 228 -29.78 -27.76 2.14
CA GLY A 228 -29.71 -26.30 2.12
C GLY A 228 -28.32 -25.83 1.73
N HIS A 229 -28.25 -24.64 1.14
CA HIS A 229 -26.98 -24.08 0.69
C HIS A 229 -26.86 -22.61 1.03
N ASP A 230 -25.64 -22.23 1.40
CA ASP A 230 -25.20 -20.86 1.63
C ASP A 230 -24.46 -20.36 0.40
N LEU A 231 -24.71 -19.12 -0.02
CA LEU A 231 -23.90 -18.49 -1.05
C LEU A 231 -23.51 -17.05 -0.69
N VAL A 232 -22.33 -16.64 -1.15
CA VAL A 232 -21.87 -15.25 -1.15
C VAL A 232 -21.53 -14.85 -2.58
N VAL A 233 -22.11 -13.75 -3.07
CA VAL A 233 -21.75 -13.19 -4.37
C VAL A 233 -20.38 -12.54 -4.26
N ILE A 234 -19.42 -13.06 -5.03
CA ILE A 234 -18.05 -12.54 -5.08
C ILE A 234 -17.97 -11.38 -6.07
N LYS A 235 -18.68 -11.50 -7.19
CA LYS A 235 -18.75 -10.49 -8.24
C LYS A 235 -20.02 -10.67 -9.07
N GLY A 236 -20.60 -9.57 -9.50
CA GLY A 236 -21.68 -9.52 -10.48
C GLY A 236 -23.04 -9.33 -9.82
N LYS A 237 -24.09 -9.62 -10.59
CA LYS A 237 -25.45 -9.31 -10.19
C LYS A 237 -26.41 -10.41 -10.62
N LYS A 238 -27.15 -10.95 -9.66
CA LYS A 238 -28.18 -11.95 -9.90
C LYS A 238 -29.45 -11.65 -9.11
N LYS A 239 -30.59 -12.17 -9.56
CA LYS A 239 -31.82 -12.20 -8.79
C LYS A 239 -32.24 -13.63 -8.56
N VAL A 240 -32.59 -13.93 -7.31
CA VAL A 240 -33.09 -15.24 -6.88
C VAL A 240 -34.56 -15.07 -6.51
N TRP A 241 -35.43 -15.86 -7.10
CA TRP A 241 -36.84 -15.97 -6.70
C TRP A 241 -37.01 -17.25 -5.91
N ASN A 242 -37.35 -17.13 -4.63
CA ASN A 242 -37.78 -18.27 -3.83
C ASN A 242 -39.28 -18.46 -4.04
N LEU A 243 -39.65 -19.45 -4.86
CA LEU A 243 -41.02 -19.69 -5.28
C LEU A 243 -41.85 -20.34 -4.16
N THR A 244 -41.21 -21.12 -3.29
CA THR A 244 -41.84 -21.69 -2.09
C THR A 244 -42.34 -20.58 -1.16
N LYS A 245 -41.49 -19.58 -0.89
CA LYS A 245 -41.79 -18.48 0.04
C LYS A 245 -42.47 -17.29 -0.64
N LYS A 246 -42.48 -17.24 -1.98
CA LYS A 246 -42.95 -16.10 -2.79
C LYS A 246 -42.19 -14.81 -2.49
N GLU A 247 -40.87 -14.95 -2.34
CA GLU A 247 -39.94 -13.86 -2.08
C GLU A 247 -38.92 -13.75 -3.20
N SER A 248 -38.31 -12.57 -3.36
CA SER A 248 -37.21 -12.39 -4.32
C SER A 248 -36.09 -11.55 -3.73
N TYR A 249 -34.88 -11.83 -4.17
CA TYR A 249 -33.64 -11.27 -3.64
C TYR A 249 -32.78 -10.79 -4.81
N ASP A 250 -32.53 -9.49 -4.88
CA ASP A 250 -31.56 -8.90 -5.80
C ASP A 250 -30.20 -8.87 -5.11
N LEU A 251 -29.26 -9.70 -5.59
CA LEU A 251 -27.95 -9.90 -4.97
C LEU A 251 -26.83 -9.28 -5.82
N VAL A 252 -25.94 -8.54 -5.17
CA VAL A 252 -24.73 -7.93 -5.75
C VAL A 252 -23.48 -8.32 -4.95
N ASP A 253 -22.31 -7.84 -5.36
CA ASP A 253 -21.01 -8.04 -4.69
C ASP A 253 -21.10 -7.94 -3.16
N GLY A 254 -20.73 -9.03 -2.47
CA GLY A 254 -20.71 -9.12 -1.01
C GLY A 254 -22.01 -9.62 -0.38
N ASP A 255 -23.12 -9.69 -1.12
CA ASP A 255 -24.39 -10.18 -0.58
C ASP A 255 -24.37 -11.68 -0.30
N PHE A 256 -25.08 -12.08 0.74
CA PHE A 256 -25.23 -13.45 1.21
C PHE A 256 -26.68 -13.91 1.10
N LEU A 257 -26.90 -15.17 0.70
CA LEU A 257 -28.21 -15.80 0.73
C LEU A 257 -28.09 -17.26 1.19
N PHE A 258 -28.93 -17.63 2.15
CA PHE A 258 -29.18 -19.03 2.51
C PHE A 258 -30.50 -19.50 1.90
N THR A 259 -30.46 -20.60 1.16
CA THR A 259 -31.64 -21.29 0.65
C THR A 259 -31.84 -22.58 1.45
N PRO A 260 -32.94 -22.74 2.20
CA PRO A 260 -33.25 -23.98 2.90
C PRO A 260 -33.40 -25.18 1.98
N ALA A 261 -33.14 -26.37 2.53
CA ALA A 261 -33.41 -27.64 1.84
C ALA A 261 -34.85 -27.73 1.35
N GLY A 262 -35.04 -28.14 0.09
CA GLY A 262 -36.35 -28.31 -0.54
C GLY A 262 -37.07 -27.03 -0.95
N ASP A 263 -36.53 -25.83 -0.67
CA ASP A 263 -37.11 -24.60 -1.22
C ASP A 263 -36.87 -24.55 -2.74
N VAL A 264 -37.97 -24.40 -3.50
CA VAL A 264 -37.91 -24.25 -4.95
C VAL A 264 -37.54 -22.80 -5.27
N HIS A 265 -36.50 -22.63 -6.08
CA HIS A 265 -36.03 -21.31 -6.46
C HIS A 265 -35.59 -21.24 -7.92
N ARG A 266 -35.67 -20.04 -8.49
CA ARG A 266 -35.28 -19.70 -9.86
C ARG A 266 -34.25 -18.58 -9.80
N VAL A 267 -33.30 -18.53 -10.75
CA VAL A 267 -32.24 -17.52 -10.74
C VAL A 267 -32.07 -16.90 -12.12
N LYS A 268 -31.83 -15.57 -12.17
CA LYS A 268 -31.38 -14.86 -13.37
C LYS A 268 -30.09 -14.11 -13.08
N TYR A 269 -29.15 -14.24 -13.99
CA TYR A 269 -27.87 -13.54 -13.96
C TYR A 269 -27.93 -12.32 -14.89
N PHE A 270 -27.80 -11.11 -14.34
CA PHE A 270 -27.83 -9.87 -15.13
C PHE A 270 -26.45 -9.45 -15.62
N GLU A 271 -25.41 -9.90 -14.93
CA GLU A 271 -24.00 -9.68 -15.25
C GLU A 271 -23.27 -11.03 -15.17
N ASP A 272 -22.04 -11.10 -15.69
CA ASP A 272 -21.14 -12.22 -15.43
C ASP A 272 -20.96 -12.31 -13.91
N THR A 273 -21.49 -13.38 -13.33
CA THR A 273 -21.64 -13.49 -11.88
C THR A 273 -20.85 -14.68 -11.37
N GLU A 274 -20.07 -14.45 -10.32
CA GLU A 274 -19.32 -15.46 -9.60
C GLU A 274 -19.75 -15.45 -8.13
N PHE A 275 -19.98 -16.63 -7.58
CA PHE A 275 -20.33 -16.78 -6.17
C PHE A 275 -19.62 -18.00 -5.57
N PHE A 276 -19.35 -17.91 -4.28
CA PHE A 276 -18.94 -19.04 -3.47
C PHE A 276 -20.20 -19.68 -2.89
N ILE A 277 -20.35 -20.99 -3.03
CA ILE A 277 -21.48 -21.75 -2.51
C ILE A 277 -20.99 -22.93 -1.66
N ARG A 278 -21.71 -23.20 -0.57
CA ARG A 278 -21.46 -24.31 0.34
C ARG A 278 -22.76 -25.05 0.65
N TRP A 279 -22.71 -26.36 0.69
CA TRP A 279 -23.81 -27.23 1.09
C TRP A 279 -23.27 -28.49 1.80
N ASP A 280 -24.14 -29.22 2.48
CA ASP A 280 -23.80 -30.50 3.08
C ASP A 280 -24.05 -31.66 2.10
N GLY A 281 -23.27 -32.73 2.20
CA GLY A 281 -23.47 -33.93 1.40
C GLY A 281 -23.10 -33.79 -0.09
N HIS A 282 -23.70 -34.65 -0.91
CA HIS A 282 -23.48 -34.70 -2.35
C HIS A 282 -24.24 -33.57 -3.07
N TRP A 283 -23.69 -33.09 -4.18
CA TRP A 283 -24.40 -32.17 -5.05
C TRP A 283 -25.55 -32.88 -5.76
N ASP A 284 -26.74 -32.33 -5.63
CA ASP A 284 -27.91 -32.71 -6.41
C ASP A 284 -28.64 -31.48 -6.90
N ILE A 285 -29.48 -31.66 -7.91
CA ILE A 285 -30.39 -30.62 -8.38
C ILE A 285 -31.59 -31.29 -9.03
N PHE A 286 -32.78 -30.86 -8.64
CA PHE A 286 -34.04 -31.36 -9.16
C PHE A 286 -34.71 -30.22 -9.90
N LEU A 287 -34.77 -30.30 -11.22
CA LEU A 287 -35.44 -29.29 -12.04
C LEU A 287 -36.95 -29.45 -11.90
N ASP A 288 -37.61 -28.39 -11.41
CA ASP A 288 -39.07 -28.30 -11.24
C ASP A 288 -39.75 -27.62 -12.44
N GLU A 289 -38.96 -27.00 -13.34
CA GLU A 289 -39.44 -26.47 -14.61
C GLU A 289 -38.38 -26.57 -15.72
N ASP A 290 -38.81 -26.40 -16.97
CA ASP A 290 -37.90 -26.29 -18.12
C ASP A 290 -37.43 -24.84 -18.38
N LEU A 291 -36.32 -24.71 -19.09
CA LEU A 291 -35.67 -23.42 -19.37
C LEU A 291 -36.58 -22.41 -20.10
N ASN A 292 -37.43 -22.85 -21.04
CA ASN A 292 -38.30 -21.94 -21.80
C ASN A 292 -39.41 -21.37 -20.89
N THR A 293 -39.95 -22.22 -20.01
CA THR A 293 -40.89 -21.79 -18.97
C THR A 293 -40.24 -20.77 -18.05
N ALA A 294 -38.99 -21.00 -17.64
CA ALA A 294 -38.21 -20.07 -16.82
C ALA A 294 -38.05 -18.69 -17.48
N HIS A 295 -37.62 -18.67 -18.75
CA HIS A 295 -37.47 -17.45 -19.53
C HIS A 295 -38.79 -16.67 -19.62
N SER A 296 -39.87 -17.35 -19.98
CA SER A 296 -41.20 -16.75 -20.13
C SER A 296 -41.70 -16.12 -18.83
N ALA A 297 -41.55 -16.84 -17.70
CA ALA A 297 -41.96 -16.34 -16.38
C ALA A 297 -41.17 -15.09 -15.96
N ILE A 298 -39.85 -15.10 -16.18
CA ILE A 298 -38.99 -13.96 -15.85
C ILE A 298 -39.31 -12.75 -16.73
N GLU A 299 -39.52 -12.95 -18.03
CA GLU A 299 -39.89 -11.86 -18.94
C GLU A 299 -41.22 -11.21 -18.56
N ALA A 300 -42.22 -12.01 -18.21
CA ALA A 300 -43.52 -11.51 -17.76
C ALA A 300 -43.39 -10.62 -16.50
N GLU A 301 -42.62 -11.06 -15.51
CA GLU A 301 -42.43 -10.31 -14.25
C GLU A 301 -41.61 -9.03 -14.46
N LEU A 302 -40.46 -9.12 -15.14
CA LEU A 302 -39.61 -7.96 -15.40
C LEU A 302 -40.29 -6.95 -16.35
N GLY A 303 -41.11 -7.43 -17.27
CA GLY A 303 -41.97 -6.61 -18.13
C GLY A 303 -43.05 -5.88 -17.35
N ALA A 304 -43.73 -6.57 -16.42
CA ALA A 304 -44.72 -5.96 -15.54
C ALA A 304 -44.10 -4.86 -14.66
N ALA A 305 -42.91 -5.11 -14.09
CA ALA A 305 -42.19 -4.14 -13.25
C ALA A 305 -41.77 -2.87 -14.01
N ARG A 306 -41.50 -2.96 -15.32
CA ARG A 306 -41.20 -1.80 -16.19
C ARG A 306 -42.42 -0.94 -16.51
N ASN A 307 -43.61 -1.54 -16.54
CA ASN A 307 -44.87 -0.83 -16.84
C ASN A 307 -45.52 -0.19 -15.60
N SER A 308 -45.01 -0.49 -14.40
CA SER A 308 -45.49 0.04 -13.12
C SER A 308 -44.62 1.15 -12.51
N LYS A 309 -43.62 1.66 -13.26
CA LYS A 309 -42.83 2.86 -12.94
C LYS A 309 -43.15 3.98 -13.91
#